data_AF-A7T1S6-F1
#
_entry.id   AF-A7T1S6-F1
#
_cell.length_a   1.000
_cell.length_b   1.000
_cell.length_c   1.000
_cell.angle_alpha   90.00
_cell.angle_beta   90.00
_cell.angle_gamma   90.00
#
_symmetry.space_group_name_H-M   'P 1'
#
loop_
_entity.id
_entity.type
_entity.pdbx_description
1 polymer ?
#
loop_
_entity_poly.entity_id
_entity_poly.type
_entity_poly.pdbx_seq_one_letter_code
_entity_poly.pdbx_strand_id
1 'polypeptide(L)'
;MGSMGSIPNFTIRGRDMACSLPLSTDVERERYLRLAQLLVEEGTTALRKFFDNIHSPATLAAVLTTKQRQLQQLLKKGILSSTQWSKLFPASGNPESRDFDITLLSVLLRNICGIRTPNDPFWNTYPPDADISCEANLVRIRMLRNELGHSTTIRLNESQFEIYWEKISSALVALGSNKLKISDYKMRPIGTKDYIDVIRMWVASDDVLLNELQKMRREVKSTSARQELKYDTHHEELIARFDKLENLIGM
;
A
#
# COMPACT_ATOMS: atom_id res chain seq x y z
N MET A 1 32.45 15.16 78.22
CA MET A 1 32.95 14.15 77.28
C MET A 1 31.75 13.48 76.62
N GLY A 2 31.56 13.69 75.33
CA GLY A 2 30.43 13.16 74.56
C GLY A 2 30.41 13.83 73.19
N SER A 3 31.04 13.18 72.22
CA SER A 3 31.38 13.70 70.90
C SER A 3 30.14 13.96 70.04
N MET A 4 30.14 15.12 69.37
CA MET A 4 29.21 15.49 68.31
C MET A 4 29.42 14.58 67.08
N GLY A 5 28.32 14.05 66.54
CA GLY A 5 28.26 13.45 65.20
C GLY A 5 27.73 14.47 64.19
N SER A 6 28.53 14.76 63.16
CA SER A 6 28.14 15.56 62.00
C SER A 6 27.30 14.74 61.02
N ILE A 7 26.23 15.32 60.48
CA ILE A 7 25.56 14.89 59.25
C ILE A 7 25.30 16.13 58.38
N PRO A 8 25.62 16.12 57.07
CA PRO A 8 25.64 17.32 56.24
C PRO A 8 24.27 17.69 55.64
N ASN A 9 24.11 19.00 55.41
CA ASN A 9 23.02 19.63 54.67
C ASN A 9 22.88 19.06 53.25
N PHE A 10 21.72 18.48 52.94
CA PHE A 10 21.26 18.29 51.57
C PHE A 10 20.25 19.39 51.22
N THR A 11 20.74 20.40 50.52
CA THR A 11 19.92 21.39 49.83
C THR A 11 19.08 20.68 48.77
N ILE A 12 17.75 20.67 48.94
CA ILE A 12 16.81 20.27 47.89
C ILE A 12 16.84 21.38 46.83
N ARG A 13 17.61 21.16 45.77
CA ARG A 13 17.60 22.01 44.57
C ARG A 13 16.33 21.69 43.79
N GLY A 14 15.47 22.71 43.64
CA GLY A 14 14.24 22.64 42.87
C GLY A 14 14.49 22.05 41.49
N ARG A 15 13.61 21.12 41.11
CA ARG A 15 13.59 20.51 39.78
C ARG A 15 12.85 21.49 38.87
N ASP A 16 13.59 22.36 38.19
CA ASP A 16 13.04 23.22 37.15
C ASP A 16 12.44 22.35 36.04
N MET A 17 11.11 22.36 35.93
CA MET A 17 10.37 21.88 34.77
C MET A 17 10.57 22.89 33.65
N ALA A 18 11.70 22.81 32.95
CA ALA A 18 11.85 23.50 31.67
C ALA A 18 10.93 22.81 30.65
N CYS A 19 9.87 23.50 30.23
CA CYS A 19 9.09 23.12 29.07
C CYS A 19 9.99 23.31 27.83
N SER A 20 10.73 22.26 27.46
CA SER A 20 11.58 22.27 26.27
C SER A 20 10.70 22.33 25.04
N LEU A 21 10.79 23.43 24.28
CA LEU A 21 10.14 23.57 22.97
C LEU A 21 10.58 22.39 22.08
N PRO A 22 9.65 21.67 21.44
CA PRO A 22 10.01 20.60 20.53
C PRO A 22 10.84 21.16 19.38
N LEU A 23 11.94 20.47 19.04
CA LEU A 23 12.78 20.85 17.91
C LEU A 23 11.95 20.80 16.63
N SER A 24 12.23 21.69 15.66
CA SER A 24 11.51 21.73 14.38
C SER A 24 11.46 20.35 13.70
N THR A 25 12.50 19.53 13.87
CA THR A 25 12.59 18.17 13.33
C THR A 25 11.64 17.18 13.97
N ASP A 26 11.29 17.39 15.25
CA ASP A 26 10.32 16.54 15.97
C ASP A 26 8.91 16.88 15.51
N VAL A 27 8.61 18.16 15.30
CA VAL A 27 7.30 18.61 14.79
C VAL A 27 7.07 18.13 13.36
N GLU A 28 8.07 18.24 12.47
CA GLU A 28 7.95 17.74 11.09
C GLU A 28 7.74 16.22 11.03
N ARG A 29 8.39 15.48 11.93
CA ARG A 29 8.21 14.04 12.05
C ARG A 29 6.83 13.71 12.60
N GLU A 30 6.37 14.45 13.59
CA GLU A 30 5.03 14.30 14.17
C GLU A 30 3.94 14.47 13.11
N ARG A 31 4.03 15.50 12.26
CA ARG A 31 3.11 15.72 11.13
C ARG A 31 3.03 14.51 10.20
N TYR A 32 4.18 13.95 9.84
CA TYR A 32 4.24 12.76 9.00
C TYR A 32 3.59 11.54 9.68
N LEU A 33 3.87 11.32 10.97
CA LEU A 33 3.26 10.24 11.76
C LEU A 33 1.74 10.40 11.90
N ARG A 34 1.23 11.64 12.00
CA ARG A 34 -0.22 11.90 12.03
C ARG A 34 -0.91 11.45 10.74
N LEU A 35 -0.32 11.71 9.58
CA LEU A 35 -0.85 11.22 8.30
C LEU A 35 -0.79 9.69 8.21
N ALA A 36 0.32 9.10 8.66
CA ALA A 36 0.49 7.65 8.71
C ALA A 36 -0.59 7.02 9.59
N GLN A 37 -0.83 7.58 10.77
CA GLN A 37 -1.88 7.14 11.67
C GLN A 37 -3.27 7.27 11.07
N LEU A 38 -3.58 8.40 10.42
CA LEU A 38 -4.86 8.61 9.77
C LEU A 38 -5.13 7.55 8.69
N LEU A 39 -4.13 7.24 7.85
CA LEU A 39 -4.23 6.20 6.83
C LEU A 39 -4.34 4.80 7.46
N VAL A 40 -3.47 4.47 8.41
CA VAL A 40 -3.42 3.13 9.02
C VAL A 40 -4.69 2.82 9.80
N GLU A 41 -5.27 3.79 10.49
CA GLU A 41 -6.49 3.59 11.26
C GLU A 41 -7.73 3.87 10.40
N GLU A 42 -8.00 5.15 10.12
CA GLU A 42 -9.25 5.55 9.46
C GLU A 42 -9.29 5.11 8.00
N GLY A 43 -8.15 5.15 7.29
CA GLY A 43 -8.05 4.60 5.93
C GLY A 43 -8.33 3.10 5.86
N THR A 44 -7.78 2.32 6.79
CA THR A 44 -8.11 0.89 6.89
C THR A 44 -9.60 0.69 7.19
N THR A 45 -10.17 1.46 8.13
CA THR A 45 -11.61 1.37 8.46
C THR A 45 -12.49 1.69 7.26
N ALA A 46 -12.20 2.76 6.52
CA ALA A 46 -12.97 3.17 5.35
C ALA A 46 -12.92 2.12 4.24
N LEU A 47 -11.72 1.62 3.89
CA LEU A 47 -11.55 0.56 2.89
C LEU A 47 -12.22 -0.74 3.32
N ARG A 48 -12.15 -1.10 4.60
CA ARG A 48 -12.79 -2.30 5.14
C ARG A 48 -14.31 -2.20 5.04
N LYS A 49 -14.89 -1.06 5.41
CA LYS A 49 -16.34 -0.83 5.28
C LYS A 49 -16.80 -0.97 3.83
N PHE A 50 -16.06 -0.39 2.88
CA PHE A 50 -16.36 -0.54 1.46
C PHE A 50 -16.26 -2.01 1.01
N PHE A 51 -15.19 -2.71 1.42
CA PHE A 51 -15.01 -4.12 1.14
C PHE A 51 -16.15 -4.98 1.71
N ASP A 52 -16.52 -4.77 2.97
CA ASP A 52 -17.56 -5.52 3.67
C ASP A 52 -18.96 -5.29 3.07
N ASN A 53 -19.20 -4.12 2.46
CA ASN A 53 -20.43 -3.85 1.71
C ASN A 53 -20.54 -4.70 0.44
N ILE A 54 -19.41 -5.08 -0.16
CA ILE A 54 -19.37 -5.96 -1.34
C ILE A 54 -19.35 -7.42 -0.91
N HIS A 55 -18.53 -7.74 0.09
CA HIS A 55 -18.30 -9.08 0.60
C HIS A 55 -18.50 -9.10 2.11
N SER A 56 -19.75 -9.34 2.54
CA SER A 56 -20.08 -9.33 3.97
C SER A 56 -19.19 -10.30 4.77
N PRO A 57 -18.83 -9.98 6.03
CA PRO A 57 -18.03 -10.88 6.86
C PRO A 57 -18.62 -12.29 6.98
N ALA A 58 -19.94 -12.43 7.00
CA ALA A 58 -20.63 -13.72 7.06
C ALA A 58 -20.40 -14.60 5.82
N THR A 59 -20.21 -13.98 4.65
CA THR A 59 -20.01 -14.68 3.37
C THR A 59 -18.55 -14.73 2.93
N LEU A 60 -17.65 -14.08 3.67
CA LEU A 60 -16.27 -13.85 3.27
C LEU A 60 -15.52 -15.14 2.95
N ALA A 61 -15.67 -16.17 3.79
CA ALA A 61 -15.03 -17.47 3.57
C ALA A 61 -15.42 -18.08 2.22
N ALA A 62 -16.73 -18.10 1.90
CA ALA A 62 -17.23 -18.66 0.64
C ALA A 62 -16.74 -17.86 -0.59
N VAL A 63 -16.70 -16.52 -0.48
CA VAL A 63 -16.15 -15.64 -1.52
C VAL A 63 -14.66 -15.95 -1.75
N LEU A 64 -13.87 -16.05 -0.68
CA LEU A 64 -12.44 -16.33 -0.78
C LEU A 64 -12.16 -17.71 -1.38
N THR A 65 -12.93 -18.74 -1.01
CA THR A 65 -12.87 -20.07 -1.66
C THR A 65 -13.18 -19.96 -3.15
N THR A 66 -14.23 -19.23 -3.53
CA THR A 66 -14.61 -19.05 -4.95
C THR A 66 -13.51 -18.35 -5.74
N LYS A 67 -12.82 -17.38 -5.13
CA LYS A 67 -11.74 -16.59 -5.75
C LYS A 67 -10.34 -17.18 -5.51
N GLN A 68 -10.23 -18.35 -4.88
CA GLN A 68 -8.96 -18.91 -4.40
C GLN A 68 -7.92 -19.04 -5.51
N ARG A 69 -8.30 -19.52 -6.69
CA ARG A 69 -7.36 -19.66 -7.84
C ARG A 69 -6.75 -18.31 -8.23
N GLN A 70 -7.56 -17.25 -8.27
CA GLN A 70 -7.10 -15.91 -8.58
C GLN A 70 -6.15 -15.40 -7.48
N LEU A 71 -6.51 -15.59 -6.21
CA LEU A 71 -5.68 -15.20 -5.07
C LEU A 71 -4.34 -15.97 -5.05
N GLN A 72 -4.34 -17.26 -5.39
CA GLN A 72 -3.11 -18.06 -5.52
C GLN A 72 -2.18 -17.50 -6.60
N GLN A 73 -2.72 -16.98 -7.71
CA GLN A 73 -1.91 -16.32 -8.73
C GLN A 73 -1.29 -15.03 -8.20
N LEU A 74 -2.01 -14.27 -7.37
CA LEU A 74 -1.46 -13.07 -6.72
C LEU A 74 -0.33 -13.43 -5.75
N LEU A 75 -0.48 -14.51 -4.97
CA LEU A 75 0.57 -15.03 -4.11
C LEU A 75 1.82 -15.46 -4.91
N LYS A 76 1.63 -16.20 -6.01
CA LYS A 76 2.73 -16.61 -6.90
C LYS A 76 3.48 -15.44 -7.53
N LYS A 77 2.77 -14.33 -7.79
CA LYS A 77 3.34 -13.08 -8.32
C LYS A 77 3.91 -12.17 -7.23
N GLY A 78 3.97 -12.62 -5.98
CA GLY A 78 4.44 -11.80 -4.85
C GLY A 78 3.52 -10.62 -4.50
N ILE A 79 2.35 -10.49 -5.14
CA ILE A 79 1.38 -9.42 -4.86
C ILE A 79 0.75 -9.61 -3.47
N LEU A 80 0.52 -10.86 -3.09
CA LEU A 80 0.18 -11.23 -1.72
C LEU A 80 1.40 -11.84 -1.04
N SER A 81 1.64 -11.47 0.21
CA SER A 81 2.65 -12.12 1.04
C SER A 81 2.10 -13.39 1.70
N SER A 82 3.00 -14.25 2.19
CA SER A 82 2.61 -15.43 3.00
C SER A 82 1.79 -15.03 4.23
N THR A 83 2.17 -13.94 4.91
CA THR A 83 1.41 -13.41 6.05
C THR A 83 -0.01 -13.00 5.66
N GLN A 84 -0.17 -12.33 4.52
CA GLN A 84 -1.51 -11.97 4.01
C GLN A 84 -2.29 -13.21 3.59
N TRP A 85 -1.64 -14.20 2.98
CA TRP A 85 -2.26 -15.47 2.62
C TRP A 85 -2.85 -16.17 3.85
N SER A 86 -2.11 -16.24 4.96
CA SER A 86 -2.59 -16.85 6.20
C SER A 86 -3.77 -16.10 6.84
N LYS A 87 -3.97 -14.82 6.52
CA LYS A 87 -5.19 -14.08 6.92
C LYS A 87 -6.39 -14.42 6.05
N LEU A 88 -6.17 -14.71 4.76
CA LEU A 88 -7.23 -15.09 3.83
C LEU A 88 -7.63 -16.57 3.96
N PHE A 89 -6.67 -17.44 4.27
CA PHE A 89 -6.83 -18.88 4.43
C PHE A 89 -6.15 -19.33 5.73
N PRO A 90 -6.74 -19.02 6.90
CA PRO A 90 -6.17 -19.39 8.18
C PRO A 90 -6.16 -20.91 8.39
N ALA A 91 -5.20 -21.41 9.17
CA ALA A 91 -5.09 -22.83 9.48
C ALA A 91 -6.26 -23.34 10.35
N SER A 92 -6.90 -22.44 11.10
CA SER A 92 -8.07 -22.71 11.93
C SER A 92 -8.99 -21.49 11.95
N GLY A 93 -10.30 -21.74 12.01
CA GLY A 93 -11.31 -20.70 11.98
C GLY A 93 -11.61 -20.14 10.59
N ASN A 94 -12.44 -19.11 10.55
CA ASN A 94 -12.78 -18.40 9.31
C ASN A 94 -11.93 -17.14 9.16
N PRO A 95 -11.64 -16.72 7.93
CA PRO A 95 -11.01 -15.42 7.69
C PRO A 95 -11.96 -14.32 8.13
N GLU A 96 -11.42 -13.29 8.78
CA GLU A 96 -12.20 -12.17 9.25
C GLU A 96 -11.66 -10.88 8.66
N SER A 97 -12.55 -10.10 8.04
CA SER A 97 -12.11 -8.88 7.36
C SER A 97 -11.42 -7.93 8.31
N ARG A 98 -11.75 -7.90 9.62
CA ARG A 98 -11.13 -7.04 10.66
C ARG A 98 -9.61 -7.16 10.77
N ASP A 99 -9.03 -8.29 10.37
CA ASP A 99 -7.58 -8.52 10.46
C ASP A 99 -6.81 -8.02 9.23
N PHE A 100 -7.52 -7.56 8.21
CA PHE A 100 -6.92 -7.06 6.99
C PHE A 100 -6.39 -5.64 7.21
N ASP A 101 -5.14 -5.41 6.81
CA ASP A 101 -4.56 -4.07 6.78
C ASP A 101 -4.92 -3.35 5.47
N ILE A 102 -4.61 -2.05 5.40
CA ILE A 102 -4.89 -1.22 4.23
C ILE A 102 -4.29 -1.78 2.92
N THR A 103 -3.14 -2.45 2.99
CA THR A 103 -2.45 -3.02 1.83
C THR A 103 -3.24 -4.22 1.31
N LEU A 104 -3.59 -5.16 2.20
CA LEU A 104 -4.39 -6.33 1.84
C LEU A 104 -5.76 -5.91 1.30
N LEU A 105 -6.44 -4.96 1.96
CA LEU A 105 -7.72 -4.43 1.49
C LEU A 105 -7.60 -3.82 0.09
N SER A 106 -6.56 -3.02 -0.17
CA SER A 106 -6.31 -2.44 -1.50
C SER A 106 -6.12 -3.50 -2.58
N VAL A 107 -5.41 -4.59 -2.27
CA VAL A 107 -5.23 -5.73 -3.19
C VAL A 107 -6.57 -6.43 -3.45
N LEU A 108 -7.37 -6.70 -2.42
CA LEU A 108 -8.65 -7.38 -2.57
C LEU A 108 -9.68 -6.54 -3.35
N LEU A 109 -9.77 -5.24 -3.06
CA LEU A 109 -10.66 -4.30 -3.76
C LEU A 109 -10.36 -4.27 -5.26
N ARG A 110 -9.08 -4.17 -5.63
CA ARG A 110 -8.65 -4.18 -7.03
C ARG A 110 -8.91 -5.50 -7.75
N ASN A 111 -8.75 -6.63 -7.05
CA ASN A 111 -8.66 -7.92 -7.73
C ASN A 111 -9.94 -8.76 -7.66
N ILE A 112 -10.68 -8.73 -6.55
CA ILE A 112 -11.78 -9.69 -6.32
C ILE A 112 -13.15 -9.04 -6.10
N CYS A 113 -13.22 -7.70 -6.00
CA CYS A 113 -14.47 -6.98 -5.75
C CYS A 113 -15.23 -6.58 -7.01
N GLY A 114 -14.69 -6.84 -8.20
CA GLY A 114 -15.40 -6.60 -9.46
C GLY A 114 -15.66 -5.13 -9.80
N ILE A 115 -15.02 -4.20 -9.09
CA ILE A 115 -15.15 -2.74 -9.29
C ILE A 115 -14.78 -2.38 -10.74
N ARG A 116 -13.59 -2.83 -11.18
CA ARG A 116 -13.07 -2.74 -12.54
C ARG A 116 -12.17 -3.93 -12.80
N THR A 117 -11.76 -4.14 -14.05
CA THR A 117 -10.74 -5.16 -14.34
C THR A 117 -9.43 -4.80 -13.63
N PRO A 118 -8.65 -5.76 -13.10
CA PRO A 118 -7.44 -5.45 -12.33
C PRO A 118 -6.34 -4.73 -13.13
N ASN A 119 -6.39 -4.82 -14.46
CA ASN A 119 -5.43 -4.20 -15.38
C ASN A 119 -5.89 -2.83 -15.90
N ASP A 120 -7.07 -2.35 -15.50
CA ASP A 120 -7.56 -1.04 -15.89
C ASP A 120 -6.56 0.05 -15.44
N PRO A 121 -6.11 0.97 -16.33
CA PRO A 121 -5.24 2.10 -16.00
C PRO A 121 -5.75 2.95 -14.83
N PHE A 122 -7.07 2.95 -14.58
CA PHE A 122 -7.70 3.55 -13.40
C PHE A 122 -7.00 3.18 -12.08
N TRP A 123 -6.52 1.94 -11.94
CA TRP A 123 -5.84 1.51 -10.72
C TRP A 123 -4.41 2.05 -10.56
N ASN A 124 -3.85 2.71 -11.56
CA ASN A 124 -2.47 3.20 -11.51
C ASN A 124 -2.35 4.66 -11.94
N THR A 125 -3.48 5.36 -12.07
CA THR A 125 -3.56 6.76 -12.47
C THR A 125 -4.27 7.55 -11.39
N TYR A 126 -3.75 8.72 -11.04
CA TYR A 126 -4.43 9.63 -10.14
C TYR A 126 -5.78 10.06 -10.74
N PRO A 127 -6.91 9.84 -10.05
CA PRO A 127 -8.20 10.27 -10.55
C PRO A 127 -8.29 11.80 -10.60
N PRO A 128 -9.01 12.40 -11.58
CA PRO A 128 -9.22 13.85 -11.66
C PRO A 128 -9.87 14.38 -10.38
N ASP A 129 -9.46 15.55 -9.87
CA ASP A 129 -9.98 16.09 -8.60
C ASP A 129 -11.51 16.24 -8.55
N ALA A 130 -12.16 16.47 -9.71
CA ALA A 130 -13.61 16.54 -9.83
C ALA A 130 -14.33 15.18 -9.66
N ASP A 131 -13.62 14.06 -9.81
CA ASP A 131 -14.19 12.72 -9.63
C ASP A 131 -14.26 12.36 -8.14
N ILE A 132 -15.42 12.60 -7.54
CA ILE A 132 -15.70 12.33 -6.13
C ILE A 132 -16.27 10.93 -5.87
N SER A 133 -16.24 10.02 -6.86
CA SER A 133 -16.75 8.65 -6.69
C SER A 133 -16.01 7.89 -5.59
N CYS A 134 -16.66 6.89 -5.00
CA CYS A 134 -16.03 6.02 -4.01
C CYS A 134 -14.80 5.33 -4.61
N GLU A 135 -14.90 4.83 -5.84
CA GLU A 135 -13.81 4.17 -6.56
C GLU A 135 -12.61 5.09 -6.72
N ALA A 136 -12.82 6.34 -7.14
CA ALA A 136 -11.74 7.31 -7.28
C ALA A 136 -11.08 7.58 -5.92
N ASN A 137 -11.86 7.71 -4.86
CA ASN A 137 -11.32 7.94 -3.51
C ASN A 137 -10.57 6.73 -2.94
N LEU A 138 -10.96 5.49 -3.28
CA LEU A 138 -10.17 4.29 -2.98
C LEU A 138 -8.79 4.34 -3.66
N VAL A 139 -8.74 4.79 -4.92
CA VAL A 139 -7.48 4.97 -5.65
C VAL A 139 -6.63 6.08 -5.02
N ARG A 140 -7.21 7.23 -4.66
CA ARG A 140 -6.50 8.33 -3.99
C ARG A 140 -5.86 7.86 -2.68
N ILE A 141 -6.59 7.16 -1.82
CA ILE A 141 -6.05 6.64 -0.55
C ILE A 141 -4.87 5.70 -0.79
N ARG A 142 -4.97 4.79 -1.76
CA ARG A 142 -3.85 3.90 -2.12
C ARG A 142 -2.64 4.69 -2.61
N MET A 143 -2.84 5.67 -3.49
CA MET A 143 -1.74 6.45 -4.07
C MET A 143 -1.05 7.33 -3.00
N LEU A 144 -1.83 7.99 -2.13
CA LEU A 144 -1.30 8.79 -1.03
C LEU A 144 -0.54 7.94 -0.01
N ARG A 145 -1.04 6.72 0.29
CA ARG A 145 -0.32 5.73 1.10
C ARG A 145 1.02 5.38 0.45
N ASN A 146 1.05 5.16 -0.87
CA ASN A 146 2.28 4.83 -1.58
C ASN A 146 3.27 6.01 -1.59
N GLU A 147 2.82 7.23 -1.85
CA GLU A 147 3.67 8.42 -1.77
C GLU A 147 4.28 8.60 -0.37
N LEU A 148 3.47 8.44 0.68
CA LEU A 148 3.95 8.54 2.04
C LEU A 148 4.98 7.43 2.31
N GLY A 149 4.67 6.19 1.95
CA GLY A 149 5.54 5.05 2.20
C GLY A 149 6.89 5.12 1.49
N HIS A 150 6.91 5.58 0.24
CA HIS A 150 8.11 5.70 -0.58
C HIS A 150 8.82 7.05 -0.44
N SER A 151 8.37 7.92 0.47
CA SER A 151 9.05 9.17 0.77
C SER A 151 10.49 8.91 1.25
N THR A 152 11.45 9.67 0.72
CA THR A 152 12.87 9.59 1.14
C THR A 152 13.10 10.16 2.55
N THR A 153 12.10 10.83 3.12
CA THR A 153 12.12 11.41 4.46
C THR A 153 10.79 11.23 5.16
N ILE A 154 10.84 11.09 6.48
CA ILE A 154 9.67 11.04 7.37
C ILE A 154 9.37 12.42 7.98
N ARG A 155 9.74 13.49 7.30
CA ARG A 155 9.58 14.88 7.75
C ARG A 155 8.72 15.63 6.76
N LEU A 156 7.70 16.34 7.27
CA LEU A 156 6.86 17.22 6.47
C LEU A 156 6.83 18.61 7.08
N ASN A 157 7.08 19.61 6.23
CA ASN A 157 6.76 20.98 6.62
C ASN A 157 5.24 21.17 6.70
N GLU A 158 4.81 22.28 7.28
CA GLU A 158 3.40 22.55 7.53
C GLU A 158 2.56 22.59 6.23
N SER A 159 3.06 23.25 5.19
CA SER A 159 2.36 23.35 3.89
C SER A 159 2.13 21.97 3.27
N GLN A 160 3.16 21.12 3.24
CA GLN A 160 3.03 19.75 2.75
C GLN A 160 2.05 18.94 3.57
N PHE A 161 2.12 19.05 4.90
CA PHE A 161 1.20 18.36 5.80
C PHE A 161 -0.26 18.76 5.52
N GLU A 162 -0.55 20.05 5.38
CA GLU A 162 -1.92 20.52 5.09
C GLU A 162 -2.43 20.01 3.73
N ILE A 163 -1.59 19.97 2.70
CA ILE A 163 -1.95 19.42 1.39
C ILE A 163 -2.28 17.93 1.49
N TYR A 164 -1.41 17.13 2.11
CA TYR A 164 -1.67 15.70 2.29
C TYR A 164 -2.89 15.45 3.18
N TRP A 165 -3.03 16.23 4.25
CA TRP A 165 -4.16 16.15 5.17
C TRP A 165 -5.48 16.39 4.46
N GLU A 166 -5.59 17.46 3.66
CA GLU A 166 -6.77 17.77 2.87
C GLU A 166 -7.11 16.61 1.93
N LYS A 167 -6.16 16.16 1.11
CA LYS A 167 -6.38 15.08 0.14
C LYS A 167 -6.84 13.78 0.80
N ILE A 168 -6.21 13.39 1.91
CA ILE A 168 -6.56 12.16 2.65
C ILE A 168 -7.93 12.35 3.31
N SER A 169 -8.15 13.44 4.04
CA SER A 169 -9.39 13.68 4.78
C SER A 169 -10.61 13.79 3.86
N SER A 170 -10.50 14.52 2.74
CA SER A 170 -11.54 14.65 1.72
C SER A 170 -11.90 13.28 1.13
N ALA A 171 -10.91 12.45 0.79
CA ALA A 171 -11.15 11.11 0.27
C ALA A 171 -11.81 10.19 1.31
N LEU A 172 -11.40 10.25 2.59
CA LEU A 172 -12.02 9.46 3.66
C LEU A 172 -13.48 9.88 3.91
N VAL A 173 -13.77 11.19 3.93
CA VAL A 173 -15.14 11.69 4.06
C VAL A 173 -16.01 11.20 2.90
N ALA A 174 -15.51 11.22 1.67
CA ALA A 174 -16.23 10.69 0.51
C ALA A 174 -16.50 9.17 0.61
N LEU A 175 -15.63 8.42 1.28
CA LEU A 175 -15.83 7.01 1.62
C LEU A 175 -16.74 6.78 2.84
N GLY A 176 -17.32 7.85 3.39
CA GLY A 176 -18.29 7.81 4.48
C GLY A 176 -17.69 7.81 5.89
N SER A 177 -16.43 8.21 6.04
CA SER A 177 -15.82 8.48 7.35
C SER A 177 -16.37 9.77 7.96
N ASN A 178 -16.45 9.80 9.29
CA ASN A 178 -16.97 10.95 10.01
C ASN A 178 -15.93 12.09 10.05
N LYS A 179 -16.32 13.28 9.57
CA LYS A 179 -15.44 14.46 9.50
C LYS A 179 -14.88 14.91 10.86
N LEU A 180 -15.68 14.84 11.94
CA LEU A 180 -15.22 15.19 13.28
C LEU A 180 -14.18 14.20 13.79
N LYS A 181 -14.40 12.90 13.55
CA LYS A 181 -13.43 11.86 13.87
C LYS A 181 -12.12 12.05 13.11
N ILE A 182 -12.18 12.39 11.82
CA ILE A 182 -10.97 12.70 11.03
C ILE A 182 -10.25 13.93 11.62
N SER A 183 -10.98 14.99 11.94
CA SER A 183 -10.39 16.21 12.51
C SER A 183 -9.65 15.94 13.83
N ASP A 184 -10.13 15.00 14.65
CA ASP A 184 -9.48 14.60 15.90
C ASP A 184 -8.08 14.03 15.66
N TYR A 185 -7.83 13.30 14.57
CA TYR A 185 -6.49 12.79 14.21
C TYR A 185 -5.43 13.88 14.07
N LYS A 186 -5.83 15.14 13.82
CA LYS A 186 -4.91 16.26 13.64
C LYS A 186 -4.28 16.70 14.96
N MET A 187 -4.98 16.49 16.07
CA MET A 187 -4.59 16.99 17.39
C MET A 187 -4.37 15.87 18.41
N ARG A 188 -5.06 14.73 18.30
CA ARG A 188 -4.95 13.63 19.26
C ARG A 188 -3.52 13.10 19.36
N PRO A 189 -3.14 12.49 20.50
CA PRO A 189 -1.84 11.85 20.62
C PRO A 189 -1.60 10.81 19.53
N ILE A 190 -0.33 10.69 19.11
CA ILE A 190 0.07 9.61 18.22
C ILE A 190 -0.19 8.29 18.94
N GLY A 191 -0.84 7.35 18.26
CA GLY A 191 -1.16 6.04 18.84
C GLY A 191 0.10 5.26 19.22
N THR A 192 -0.06 4.21 20.02
CA THR A 192 1.05 3.36 20.48
C THR A 192 1.57 2.41 19.39
N LYS A 193 0.91 2.36 18.24
CA LYS A 193 1.34 1.52 17.11
C LYS A 193 2.63 2.08 16.52
N ASP A 194 3.56 1.19 16.17
CA ASP A 194 4.74 1.60 15.41
C ASP A 194 4.38 1.88 13.95
N TYR A 195 3.96 3.11 13.67
CA TYR A 195 3.60 3.53 12.32
C TYR A 195 4.80 3.54 11.37
N ILE A 196 6.03 3.67 11.87
CA ILE A 196 7.24 3.62 11.04
C ILE A 196 7.45 2.21 10.52
N ASP A 197 7.30 1.21 11.38
CA ASP A 197 7.38 -0.18 10.96
C ASP A 197 6.23 -0.57 10.03
N VAL A 198 5.02 -0.05 10.25
CA VAL A 198 3.91 -0.23 9.29
C VAL A 198 4.27 0.36 7.92
N ILE A 199 4.90 1.53 7.87
CA ILE A 199 5.37 2.15 6.62
C ILE A 199 6.49 1.33 5.98
N ARG A 200 7.41 0.78 6.75
CA ARG A 200 8.44 -0.13 6.20
C ARG A 200 7.82 -1.37 5.58
N MET A 201 6.79 -1.94 6.22
CA MET A 201 6.02 -3.05 5.65
C MET A 201 5.29 -2.64 4.36
N TRP A 202 4.85 -1.38 4.27
CA TRP A 202 4.24 -0.85 3.07
C TRP A 202 5.19 -0.85 1.88
N VAL A 203 6.39 -0.31 2.08
CA VAL A 203 7.47 -0.29 1.07
C VAL A 203 7.87 -1.70 0.67
N ALA A 204 8.10 -2.59 1.64
CA ALA A 204 8.49 -3.97 1.36
C ALA A 204 7.43 -4.73 0.54
N SER A 205 6.14 -4.46 0.76
CA SER A 205 5.06 -5.06 -0.03
C SER A 205 5.07 -4.56 -1.49
N ASP A 206 5.43 -3.29 -1.71
CA ASP A 206 5.46 -2.69 -3.04
C ASP A 206 6.76 -3.00 -3.81
N ASP A 207 7.90 -3.13 -3.14
CA ASP A 207 9.16 -3.51 -3.78
C ASP A 207 9.09 -4.92 -4.37
N VAL A 208 8.39 -5.84 -3.69
CA VAL A 208 8.10 -7.17 -4.22
C VAL A 208 7.26 -7.06 -5.50
N LEU A 209 6.25 -6.18 -5.52
CA LEU A 209 5.46 -5.89 -6.73
C LEU A 209 6.31 -5.33 -7.87
N LEU A 210 7.19 -4.37 -7.58
CA LEU A 210 8.02 -3.71 -8.57
C LEU A 210 9.03 -4.70 -9.18
N ASN A 211 9.65 -5.55 -8.35
CA ASN A 211 10.56 -6.58 -8.81
C ASN A 211 9.88 -7.61 -9.73
N GLU A 212 8.66 -8.04 -9.38
CA GLU A 212 7.89 -8.96 -10.23
C GLU A 212 7.40 -8.29 -11.52
N LEU A 213 7.01 -7.00 -11.49
CA LEU A 213 6.73 -6.22 -12.70
C LEU A 213 7.95 -6.14 -13.63
N GLN A 214 9.15 -5.93 -13.07
CA GLN A 214 10.38 -5.92 -13.86
C GLN A 214 10.69 -7.30 -14.45
N LYS A 215 10.48 -8.38 -13.70
CA LYS A 215 10.66 -9.74 -14.19
C LYS A 215 9.70 -10.05 -15.34
N MET A 216 8.41 -9.78 -15.17
CA MET A 216 7.40 -9.93 -16.24
C MET A 216 7.75 -9.07 -17.46
N ARG A 217 8.21 -7.83 -17.28
CA ARG A 217 8.65 -6.97 -18.38
C ARG A 217 9.83 -7.59 -19.15
N ARG A 218 10.79 -8.22 -18.46
CA ARG A 218 11.92 -8.93 -19.11
C ARG A 218 11.43 -10.16 -19.89
N GLU A 219 10.48 -10.92 -19.35
CA GLU A 219 9.89 -12.09 -20.00
C GLU A 219 9.08 -11.71 -21.25
N VAL A 220 8.30 -10.63 -21.21
CA VAL A 220 7.58 -10.12 -22.39
C VAL A 220 8.55 -9.66 -23.48
N LYS A 221 9.62 -8.94 -23.11
CA LYS A 221 10.65 -8.54 -24.07
C LYS A 221 11.34 -9.74 -24.72
N SER A 222 11.67 -10.77 -23.94
CA SER A 222 12.36 -11.96 -24.48
C SER A 222 11.45 -12.83 -25.35
N THR A 223 10.15 -12.91 -25.04
CA THR A 223 9.17 -13.62 -25.85
C THR A 223 8.88 -12.91 -27.17
N SER A 224 8.77 -11.58 -27.17
CA SER A 224 8.64 -10.77 -28.41
C SER A 224 9.84 -10.99 -29.33
N ALA A 225 11.06 -10.86 -28.81
CA ALA A 225 12.28 -11.07 -29.59
C ALA A 225 12.40 -12.50 -30.17
N ARG A 226 11.97 -13.53 -29.41
CA ARG A 226 11.93 -14.91 -29.91
C ARG A 226 10.89 -15.12 -31.00
N GLN A 227 9.78 -14.38 -30.99
CA GLN A 227 8.77 -14.44 -32.03
C GLN A 227 9.28 -13.79 -33.32
N GLU A 228 9.88 -12.60 -33.23
CA GLU A 228 10.53 -11.92 -34.37
C GLU A 228 11.57 -12.81 -35.05
N LEU A 229 12.49 -13.39 -34.28
CA LEU A 229 13.51 -14.30 -34.82
C LEU A 229 12.90 -15.52 -35.54
N LYS A 230 11.79 -16.06 -35.04
CA LYS A 230 11.09 -17.18 -35.68
C LYS A 230 10.45 -16.77 -37.01
N TYR A 231 9.89 -15.57 -37.10
CA TYR A 231 9.36 -15.04 -38.36
C TYR A 231 10.47 -14.84 -39.38
N ASP A 232 11.59 -14.24 -38.98
CA ASP A 232 12.73 -14.02 -39.86
C ASP A 232 13.30 -15.35 -40.37
N THR A 233 13.52 -16.32 -39.47
CA THR A 233 14.02 -17.65 -39.84
C THR A 233 13.07 -18.36 -40.80
N HIS A 234 11.75 -18.30 -40.55
CA HIS A 234 10.77 -18.92 -41.42
C HIS A 234 10.69 -18.25 -42.79
N HIS A 235 10.86 -16.92 -42.83
CA HIS A 235 10.91 -16.16 -44.08
C HIS A 235 12.13 -16.55 -44.93
N GLU A 236 13.31 -16.66 -44.32
CA GLU A 236 14.51 -17.11 -45.03
C GLU A 236 14.39 -18.55 -45.54
N GLU A 237 13.78 -19.46 -44.76
CA GLU A 237 13.51 -20.83 -45.21
C GLU A 237 12.58 -20.87 -46.43
N LEU A 238 11.59 -19.98 -46.49
CA LEU A 238 10.68 -19.88 -47.63
C LEU A 238 11.38 -19.33 -48.88
N ILE A 239 12.22 -18.30 -48.73
CA ILE A 239 13.05 -17.77 -49.81
C ILE A 239 13.97 -18.87 -50.36
N ALA A 240 14.72 -19.56 -49.49
CA ALA A 240 15.62 -20.62 -49.90
C ALA A 240 14.91 -21.79 -50.61
N ARG A 241 13.67 -22.11 -50.21
CA ARG A 241 12.84 -23.10 -50.91
C ARG A 241 12.39 -22.62 -52.28
N PHE A 242 12.03 -21.35 -52.40
CA PHE A 242 11.64 -20.74 -53.65
C PHE A 242 12.80 -20.73 -54.65
N ASP A 243 13.97 -20.23 -54.23
CA ASP A 243 15.19 -20.22 -55.04
C ASP A 243 15.57 -21.64 -55.52
N LYS A 244 15.43 -22.64 -54.64
CA LYS A 244 15.70 -24.03 -54.98
C LYS A 244 14.71 -24.57 -56.03
N LEU A 245 13.44 -24.15 -55.96
CA LEU A 245 12.43 -24.53 -56.95
C LEU A 245 12.71 -23.88 -58.30
N GLU A 246 13.04 -22.59 -58.36
CA GLU A 246 13.40 -21.90 -59.61
C GLU A 246 14.57 -22.62 -60.32
N ASN A 247 15.63 -22.94 -59.57
CA ASN A 247 16.78 -23.69 -60.09
C ASN A 247 16.43 -25.10 -60.61
N LEU A 248 15.40 -25.76 -60.06
CA LEU A 248 14.95 -27.10 -60.48
C LEU A 248 14.11 -27.08 -61.76
N ILE A 249 13.39 -25.98 -62.00
CA ILE A 249 12.46 -25.85 -63.13
C ILE A 249 13.18 -25.26 -64.36
N GLY A 250 14.41 -24.76 -64.21
CA GLY A 250 15.22 -24.22 -65.30
C GLY A 250 14.72 -22.87 -65.82
N MET A 251 14.07 -22.09 -64.95
CA MET A 251 13.74 -20.68 -65.18
C MET A 251 14.89 -19.79 -64.73
#